data_AF-A0A9Q8L6Q6-F1
#
_entry.id   AF-A0A9Q8L6Q6-F1
#
_cell.length_a   1.000
_cell.length_b   1.000
_cell.length_c   1.000
_cell.angle_alpha   90.00
_cell.angle_beta   90.00
_cell.angle_gamma   90.00
#
_symmetry.space_group_name_H-M   'P 1'
#
loop_
_entity.id
_entity.type
_entity.pdbx_description
1 polymer ?
#
loop_
_entity_poly.entity_id
_entity_poly.type
_entity_poly.pdbx_seq_one_letter_code
_entity_poly.pdbx_strand_id
1 'polypeptide(L)'
;MNVTVPAYLGMIKQHSADVLLRPEFFERRVSKALNIEMQVAKPALYFPEGSVELRYNVGTRGNGVDDAVWPKDLLMEIVKV
;
A
#
# COMPACT_ATOMS: atom_id res chain seq x y z
N MET A 1 -3.86 -12.74 23.18
CA MET A 1 -4.58 -11.45 23.28
C MET A 1 -5.38 -11.31 22.00
N ASN A 2 -6.68 -11.65 22.01
CA ASN A 2 -7.51 -11.70 20.81
C ASN A 2 -8.28 -10.38 20.66
N VAL A 3 -7.59 -9.33 20.24
CA VAL A 3 -8.21 -8.04 19.89
C VAL A 3 -8.39 -8.02 18.39
N THR A 4 -9.58 -7.66 17.92
CA THR A 4 -9.85 -7.57 16.48
C THR A 4 -9.14 -6.36 15.89
N VAL A 5 -8.78 -6.43 14.60
CA VAL A 5 -8.16 -5.31 13.90
C VAL A 5 -9.00 -4.02 14.01
N PRO A 6 -10.34 -4.03 13.83
CA PRO A 6 -11.15 -2.83 14.03
C PRO A 6 -11.08 -2.26 15.45
N ALA A 7 -11.09 -3.11 16.48
CA ALA A 7 -11.00 -2.65 17.88
C ALA A 7 -9.65 -1.98 18.15
N TYR A 8 -8.56 -2.54 17.61
CA TYR A 8 -7.23 -1.96 17.77
C TYR A 8 -7.10 -0.63 17.00
N LEU A 9 -7.63 -0.55 15.78
CA LEU A 9 -7.68 0.71 15.01
C LEU A 9 -8.53 1.78 15.71
N GLY A 10 -9.63 1.39 16.34
CA GLY A 10 -10.46 2.30 17.16
C GLY A 10 -9.68 2.89 18.33
N MET A 11 -8.92 2.05 19.04
CA MET A 11 -8.06 2.46 20.15
C MET A 11 -6.95 3.42 19.67
N ILE A 12 -6.27 3.12 18.55
CA ILE A 12 -5.30 4.04 17.94
C ILE A 12 -5.95 5.37 17.59
N LYS A 13 -7.14 5.34 16.97
CA LYS A 13 -7.85 6.56 16.57
C LYS A 13 -8.25 7.42 17.77
N GLN A 14 -8.59 6.79 18.90
CA GLN A 14 -8.99 7.50 20.11
C GLN A 14 -7.81 8.15 20.84
N HIS A 15 -6.63 7.53 20.83
CA HIS A 15 -5.53 7.92 21.72
C HIS A 15 -4.29 8.46 21.01
N SER A 16 -4.14 8.26 19.70
CA SER A 16 -2.89 8.60 18.98
C SER A 16 -3.11 8.94 17.51
N ALA A 17 -4.33 9.35 17.12
CA ALA A 17 -4.61 9.70 15.72
C ALA A 17 -3.77 10.89 15.22
N ASP A 18 -3.57 11.89 16.06
CA ASP A 18 -2.79 13.09 15.80
C ASP A 18 -1.28 12.81 15.65
N VAL A 19 -0.83 11.64 16.10
CA VAL A 19 0.57 11.19 15.96
C VAL A 19 0.71 10.21 14.81
N LEU A 20 -0.10 9.16 14.76
CA LEU A 20 0.09 8.01 13.85
C LEU A 20 -0.70 8.13 12.54
N LEU A 21 -1.82 8.86 12.53
CA LEU A 21 -2.73 8.97 11.38
C LEU A 21 -2.70 10.37 10.75
N ARG A 22 -1.56 11.05 10.88
CA ARG A 22 -1.25 12.35 10.29
C ARG A 22 -1.35 12.28 8.75
N PRO A 23 -2.19 13.11 8.09
CA PRO A 23 -2.40 13.05 6.64
C PRO A 23 -1.12 13.10 5.81
N GLU A 24 -0.10 13.82 6.27
CA GLU A 24 1.19 13.96 5.63
C GLU A 24 1.97 12.65 5.51
N PHE A 25 1.67 11.63 6.33
CA PHE A 25 2.29 10.31 6.26
C PHE A 25 1.69 9.42 5.18
N PHE A 26 0.61 9.86 4.53
CA PHE A 26 -0.10 9.08 3.53
C PHE A 26 -0.12 9.79 2.19
N GLU A 27 -0.21 8.99 1.14
CA GLU A 27 -0.46 9.45 -0.22
C GLU A 27 -1.62 8.69 -0.84
N ARG A 28 -2.23 9.32 -1.86
CA ARG A 28 -3.26 8.70 -2.67
C ARG A 28 -2.61 8.03 -3.87
N ARG A 29 -2.94 6.76 -4.10
CA ARG A 29 -2.52 6.01 -5.29
C ARG A 29 -3.73 5.42 -5.97
N VAL A 30 -3.74 5.46 -7.29
CA VAL A 30 -4.77 4.79 -8.10
C VAL A 30 -4.30 3.37 -8.40
N SER A 31 -5.11 2.39 -7.99
CA SER A 31 -4.98 1.02 -8.43
C SER A 31 -5.60 0.89 -9.81
N LYS A 32 -4.82 0.94 -10.88
CA LYS A 32 -5.35 0.70 -12.26
C LYS A 32 -6.03 -0.65 -12.37
N ALA A 33 -5.49 -1.63 -11.66
CA ALA A 33 -5.98 -2.97 -11.52
C ALA A 33 -7.44 -3.09 -11.07
N LEU A 34 -7.79 -2.31 -10.05
CA LEU A 34 -9.10 -2.34 -9.39
C LEU A 34 -9.95 -1.13 -9.78
N ASN A 35 -9.37 -0.17 -10.51
CA ASN A 35 -9.92 1.13 -10.82
C ASN A 35 -10.44 1.88 -9.57
N ILE A 36 -9.67 1.84 -8.47
CA ILE A 36 -9.97 2.53 -7.22
C ILE A 36 -8.81 3.43 -6.78
N GLU A 37 -9.15 4.52 -6.11
CA GLU A 37 -8.18 5.34 -5.38
C GLU A 37 -8.07 4.84 -3.94
N MET A 38 -6.84 4.57 -3.50
CA MET A 38 -6.53 4.11 -2.14
C MET A 38 -5.55 5.06 -1.46
N GLN A 39 -5.74 5.23 -0.15
CA GLN A 39 -4.76 5.90 0.71
C GLN A 39 -3.76 4.86 1.22
N VAL A 40 -2.47 5.13 1.04
CA VAL A 40 -1.39 4.24 1.46
C VAL A 40 -0.33 5.02 2.23
N ALA A 41 0.42 4.34 3.09
CA ALA A 41 1.56 4.94 3.76
C ALA A 41 2.61 5.38 2.73
N LYS A 42 3.10 6.61 2.87
CA LYS A 42 4.22 7.12 2.07
C LYS A 42 5.49 6.39 2.44
N PRO A 43 6.41 6.17 1.48
CA PRO A 43 7.76 5.73 1.80
C PRO A 43 8.41 6.72 2.78
N ALA A 44 8.98 6.21 3.87
CA ALA A 44 9.70 7.02 4.87
C ALA A 44 11.22 7.09 4.60
N LEU A 45 11.70 6.36 3.59
CA LEU A 45 13.10 6.28 3.21
C LEU A 45 13.42 7.36 2.17
N TYR A 46 14.52 8.08 2.36
CA TYR A 46 15.00 9.12 1.44
C TYR A 46 16.41 8.80 0.99
N PHE A 47 16.69 8.96 -0.31
CA PHE A 47 18.03 8.82 -0.88
C PHE A 47 18.58 10.19 -1.27
N PRO A 48 19.88 10.46 -1.05
CA PRO A 48 20.50 11.70 -1.50
C PRO A 48 20.32 11.91 -3.02
N GLU A 49 20.07 13.16 -3.40
CA GLU A 49 20.08 13.67 -4.78
C GLU A 49 19.21 12.93 -5.81
N GLY A 50 17.96 12.57 -5.48
CA GLY A 50 16.99 12.08 -6.49
C GLY A 50 17.45 10.84 -7.28
N SER A 51 18.52 10.19 -6.81
CA SER A 51 19.17 9.05 -7.43
C SER A 51 18.29 7.80 -7.42
N VAL A 52 17.35 7.74 -6.47
CA VAL A 52 16.38 6.68 -6.33
C VAL A 52 15.01 7.30 -6.12
N GLU A 53 14.09 6.98 -7.03
CA GLU A 53 12.68 7.27 -6.85
C GLU A 53 11.97 6.03 -6.31
N LEU A 54 11.54 6.08 -5.05
CA LEU A 54 10.82 4.97 -4.43
C LEU A 54 9.40 4.88 -4.99
N ARG A 55 9.17 3.87 -5.81
CA ARG A 55 7.86 3.51 -6.37
C ARG A 55 7.57 2.04 -6.12
N TYR A 56 6.29 1.68 -6.29
CA TYR A 56 5.85 0.29 -6.26
C TYR A 56 5.53 -0.13 -7.69
N ASN A 57 6.34 -1.03 -8.26
CA ASN A 57 6.12 -1.58 -9.60
C ASN A 57 5.11 -2.73 -9.59
N VAL A 58 5.00 -3.44 -8.47
CA VAL A 58 4.12 -4.60 -8.28
C VAL A 58 3.17 -4.31 -7.12
N GLY A 59 1.87 -4.35 -7.40
CA GLY A 59 0.82 -4.35 -6.38
C GLY A 59 0.23 -5.74 -6.19
N THR A 60 -0.26 -6.05 -5.00
CA THR A 60 -0.99 -7.30 -4.75
C THR A 60 -2.47 -7.13 -5.09
N ARG A 61 -3.03 -7.99 -5.94
CA ARG A 61 -4.47 -8.03 -6.21
C ARG A 61 -5.09 -9.21 -5.47
N GLY A 62 -6.08 -8.94 -4.61
CA GLY A 62 -6.90 -9.99 -4.00
C GLY A 62 -8.08 -10.42 -4.87
N ASN A 63 -8.04 -10.16 -6.19
CA ASN A 63 -9.19 -10.31 -7.09
C ASN A 63 -9.56 -11.77 -7.39
N GLY A 64 -8.70 -12.74 -7.05
CA GLY A 64 -8.93 -14.16 -7.33
C GLY A 64 -9.00 -14.51 -8.83
N VAL A 65 -8.56 -13.58 -9.69
CA VAL A 65 -8.53 -13.74 -11.15
C VAL A 65 -7.09 -13.98 -11.65
N ASP A 66 -6.12 -13.35 -11.00
CA ASP A 66 -4.71 -13.49 -11.36
C ASP A 66 -4.14 -14.80 -10.78
N ASP A 67 -3.18 -15.40 -11.49
CA ASP A 67 -2.51 -16.62 -11.02
C ASP A 67 -1.69 -16.36 -9.75
N ALA A 68 -1.62 -17.36 -8.87
CA ALA A 68 -0.77 -17.35 -7.68
C ALA A 68 0.72 -17.57 -8.00
N VAL A 69 1.24 -16.85 -8.99
CA VAL A 69 2.63 -16.95 -9.46
C VAL A 69 3.25 -15.57 -9.67
N TRP A 70 4.55 -15.48 -9.45
CA TRP A 70 5.31 -14.27 -9.71
C TRP A 70 5.56 -14.09 -11.21
N PRO A 71 5.36 -12.88 -11.78
CA PRO A 71 5.75 -12.61 -13.15
C PRO A 71 7.28 -12.69 -13.30
N LYS A 72 7.74 -13.16 -14.46
CA LYS A 72 9.16 -13.12 -14.81
C LYS A 72 9.68 -11.69 -14.96
N ASP A 73 8.80 -10.78 -15.38
CA ASP A 73 9.06 -9.34 -15.47
C ASP A 73 8.23 -8.61 -14.41
N LEU A 74 8.90 -8.01 -13.43
CA LEU A 74 8.27 -7.26 -12.33
C LEU A 74 7.66 -5.92 -12.78
N LEU A 75 7.82 -5.53 -14.06
CA LEU A 75 7.11 -4.41 -14.66
C LEU A 75 5.75 -4.81 -15.24
N MET A 76 5.44 -6.10 -15.27
CA MET A 76 4.19 -6.62 -15.81
C MET A 76 3.06 -6.51 -14.77
N GLU A 77 2.02 -5.73 -15.08
CA GLU A 77 0.91 -5.49 -14.16
C GLU A 77 -0.07 -6.67 -14.04
N ILE A 78 -0.13 -7.60 -15.00
CA ILE A 78 -1.07 -8.73 -15.04
C ILE A 78 -0.35 -10.00 -15.49
N VAL A 79 -0.48 -11.07 -14.71
CA VAL A 79 -0.08 -12.41 -15.10
C VAL A 79 -1.29 -13.13 -15.72
N LYS A 80 -1.14 -13.60 -16.96
CA LYS A 80 -2.10 -14.47 -17.65
C LYS A 80 -1.34 -15.66 -18.25
N VAL A 81 -1.98 -16.82 -18.31
CA VAL A 81 -1.52 -17.97 -19.11
C VAL A 81 -1.85 -17.77 -20.58
#